data_AF-A0A3B3U4D1-F1
#
_entry.id   AF-A0A3B3U4D1-F1
#
_cell.length_a   1.000
_cell.length_b   1.000
_cell.length_c   1.000
_cell.angle_alpha   90.00
_cell.angle_beta   90.00
_cell.angle_gamma   90.00
#
_symmetry.space_group_name_H-M   'P 1'
#
loop_
_entity.id
_entity.type
_entity.pdbx_description
1 polymer ?
#
loop_
_entity_poly.entity_id
_entity_poly.type
_entity_poly.pdbx_seq_one_letter_code
_entity_poly.pdbx_strand_id
1 'polypeptide(L)'
;MAVCTTGLGTFATSLRFCRKLQHQNERLFSTSMCRPAADSEPPKFVPPSKPVIVDKTQTVTSLRKFLSPEFVPPRQRTVPFKFFLERKDMIRRRKMLNIPEFYVGSILAVTMADPNASGKTNRFVGICIQRGGNGLGATFVLRNIINNQGVEICYEMYNPRIQKIEVLKLEKRLDDNLMYLRDALPEYSTVDPEMKPVPFSPTGEVPVNSLKVKMLPKPWSKHWERPKFNIQGISFDLCMTPNQMAGAQKRAQPWREYDMLREYDTTELKEQILKEVQEDMSK
;
A
#
# COMPACT_ATOMS: atom_id res chain seq x y z
N MET A 1 -49.14 43.44 22.43
CA MET A 1 -50.32 44.27 22.09
C MET A 1 -50.04 44.99 20.79
N ALA A 2 -51.06 45.14 19.95
CA ALA A 2 -51.01 45.76 18.64
C ALA A 2 -50.44 47.19 18.68
N VAL A 3 -49.99 47.70 17.52
CA VAL A 3 -50.68 48.78 16.77
C VAL A 3 -49.75 49.29 15.65
N CYS A 4 -50.28 49.27 14.43
CA CYS A 4 -49.79 50.02 13.26
C CYS A 4 -50.26 51.49 13.32
N THR A 5 -49.47 52.44 12.83
CA THR A 5 -49.91 53.66 12.09
C THR A 5 -48.66 54.18 11.32
N THR A 6 -48.62 54.31 9.99
CA THR A 6 -49.27 55.22 9.00
C THR A 6 -48.98 56.71 9.21
N GLY A 7 -48.40 57.37 8.19
CA GLY A 7 -48.34 58.83 8.10
C GLY A 7 -47.47 59.34 6.94
N LEU A 8 -48.12 59.64 5.82
CA LEU A 8 -47.61 60.15 4.53
C LEU A 8 -47.39 61.68 4.51
N GLY A 9 -46.58 62.14 3.54
CA GLY A 9 -46.80 63.40 2.79
C GLY A 9 -45.69 64.47 2.94
N THR A 10 -44.76 64.63 1.98
CA THR A 10 -44.80 65.57 0.80
C THR A 10 -44.73 67.06 1.16
N PHE A 11 -44.01 67.99 0.50
CA PHE A 11 -43.26 68.08 -0.77
C PHE A 11 -42.32 69.32 -0.69
N ALA A 12 -41.13 69.23 -1.34
CA ALA A 12 -40.26 70.22 -2.03
C ALA A 12 -40.21 71.73 -1.62
N THR A 13 -39.08 72.46 -1.63
CA THR A 13 -38.16 72.71 -2.77
C THR A 13 -36.89 73.51 -2.33
N SER A 14 -35.72 73.04 -2.78
CA SER A 14 -34.62 73.75 -3.49
C SER A 14 -34.16 75.18 -3.09
N LEU A 15 -32.84 75.33 -2.83
CA LEU A 15 -31.90 76.03 -3.75
C LEU A 15 -30.44 75.99 -3.24
N ARG A 16 -29.58 75.38 -4.09
CA ARG A 16 -28.14 75.60 -4.39
C ARG A 16 -27.24 76.32 -3.36
N PHE A 17 -26.05 75.75 -3.13
CA PHE A 17 -24.80 76.36 -3.61
C PHE A 17 -23.65 75.34 -3.71
N CYS A 18 -22.82 75.54 -4.73
CA CYS A 18 -21.74 74.65 -5.16
C CYS A 18 -20.62 74.51 -4.13
N ARG A 19 -19.95 73.36 -4.11
CA ARG A 19 -18.49 73.26 -4.31
C ARG A 19 -18.06 71.82 -4.53
N LYS A 20 -17.51 71.57 -5.72
CA LYS A 20 -16.65 70.41 -6.00
C LYS A 20 -15.46 70.47 -5.04
N LEU A 21 -15.21 69.37 -4.34
CA LEU A 21 -13.87 69.01 -3.90
C LEU A 21 -13.70 67.52 -4.21
N GLN A 22 -12.89 67.27 -5.24
CA GLN A 22 -12.35 65.95 -5.54
C GLN A 22 -11.58 65.50 -4.29
N HIS A 23 -12.01 64.42 -3.65
CA HIS A 23 -11.12 63.67 -2.78
C HIS A 23 -10.02 63.10 -3.66
N GLN A 24 -8.86 63.78 -3.66
CA GLN A 24 -7.65 63.26 -4.25
C GLN A 24 -7.27 61.99 -3.47
N ASN A 25 -7.07 60.90 -4.20
CA ASN A 25 -6.42 59.71 -3.69
C ASN A 25 -5.01 60.09 -3.23
N GLU A 26 -4.83 60.32 -1.93
CA GLU A 26 -3.50 60.43 -1.35
C GLU A 26 -2.82 59.06 -1.45
N ARG A 27 -2.03 58.90 -2.51
CA ARG A 27 -0.98 57.89 -2.56
C ARG A 27 0.07 58.30 -1.53
N LEU A 28 -0.01 57.71 -0.34
CA LEU A 28 1.09 57.71 0.60
C LEU A 28 2.25 56.96 -0.05
N PHE A 29 3.18 57.72 -0.64
CA PHE A 29 4.44 57.18 -1.09
C PHE A 29 5.24 56.76 0.15
N SER A 30 5.42 55.45 0.31
CA SER A 30 6.31 54.87 1.30
C SER A 30 7.72 55.41 1.08
N THR A 31 8.16 56.35 1.91
CA THR A 31 9.55 56.79 1.97
C THR A 31 10.36 55.83 2.84
N SER A 32 10.38 54.54 2.49
CA SER A 32 11.44 53.66 2.98
C SER A 32 12.63 53.84 2.05
N MET A 33 13.71 54.41 2.58
CA MET A 33 15.01 54.46 1.90
C MET A 33 15.40 53.04 1.48
N CYS A 34 15.34 52.75 0.18
CA CYS A 34 15.99 51.57 -0.39
C CYS A 34 17.48 51.72 -0.16
N ARG A 35 18.02 51.03 0.85
CA ARG A 35 19.47 50.77 0.88
C ARG A 35 19.82 50.10 -0.44
N PRO A 36 20.89 50.53 -1.15
CA PRO A 36 21.40 49.73 -2.25
C PRO A 36 21.87 48.42 -1.63
N ALA A 37 21.09 47.35 -1.84
CA ALA A 37 21.60 46.02 -1.58
C ALA A 37 22.82 45.86 -2.49
N ALA A 38 23.97 45.55 -1.89
CA ALA A 38 25.16 45.14 -2.63
C ALA A 38 24.76 44.09 -3.68
N ASP A 39 25.47 44.06 -4.82
CA ASP A 39 25.28 43.16 -5.95
C ASP A 39 25.11 41.68 -5.55
N SER A 40 23.93 41.30 -5.08
CA SER A 40 23.59 39.95 -4.65
C SER A 40 22.23 39.63 -5.22
N GLU A 41 22.21 38.65 -6.12
CA GLU A 41 20.99 38.04 -6.65
C GLU A 41 19.99 37.77 -5.51
N PRO A 42 18.68 37.92 -5.73
CA PRO A 42 17.68 37.57 -4.72
C PRO A 42 17.91 36.12 -4.26
N PRO A 43 17.80 35.82 -2.95
CA PRO A 43 18.08 34.49 -2.42
C PRO A 43 17.20 33.47 -3.15
N LYS A 44 17.84 32.46 -3.74
CA LYS A 44 17.15 31.38 -4.47
C LYS A 44 16.18 30.70 -3.52
N PHE A 45 14.92 30.55 -3.94
CA PHE A 45 13.90 29.85 -3.16
C PHE A 45 14.38 28.43 -2.80
N VAL A 46 14.51 28.15 -1.50
CA VAL A 46 14.82 26.81 -1.00
C VAL A 46 13.48 26.12 -0.69
N PRO A 47 13.15 25.01 -1.37
CA PRO A 47 11.90 24.31 -1.10
C PRO A 47 11.89 23.82 0.35
N PRO A 48 10.75 23.94 1.07
CA PRO A 48 10.65 23.47 2.44
C PRO A 48 10.79 21.94 2.49
N SER A 49 11.40 21.45 3.57
CA SER A 49 11.43 20.01 3.85
C SER A 49 10.00 19.49 4.11
N LYS A 50 9.76 18.22 3.77
CA LYS A 50 8.46 17.58 4.00
C LYS A 50 8.17 17.57 5.51
N PRO A 51 6.98 18.04 5.96
CA PRO A 51 6.64 18.04 7.38
C PRO A 51 6.52 16.59 7.89
N VAL A 52 7.12 16.31 9.02
CA VAL A 52 6.96 15.03 9.74
C VAL A 52 5.85 15.24 10.77
N ILE A 53 4.66 14.70 10.47
CA ILE A 53 3.49 14.79 11.34
C ILE A 53 3.57 13.62 12.33
N VAL A 54 3.74 13.91 13.62
CA VAL A 54 3.71 12.92 14.70
C VAL A 54 2.59 13.29 15.66
N ASP A 55 1.53 12.49 15.66
CA ASP A 55 0.42 12.67 16.59
C ASP A 55 0.81 12.14 17.97
N LYS A 56 1.27 13.03 18.85
CA LYS A 56 1.69 12.68 20.23
C LYS A 56 0.55 12.21 21.12
N THR A 57 -0.70 12.41 20.69
CA THR A 57 -1.92 11.98 21.38
C THR A 57 -2.24 10.50 21.15
N GLN A 58 -1.69 9.89 20.09
CA GLN A 58 -1.78 8.45 19.88
C GLN A 58 -0.91 7.80 20.95
N THR A 59 -1.54 7.23 21.98
CA THR A 59 -0.89 6.43 23.01
C THR A 59 0.08 5.47 22.35
N VAL A 60 1.35 5.48 22.77
CA VAL A 60 2.51 4.69 22.28
C VAL A 60 2.02 3.42 21.59
N THR A 61 1.66 3.57 20.32
CA THR A 61 1.12 2.45 19.56
C THR A 61 2.31 1.55 19.41
N SER A 62 2.23 0.38 20.05
CA SER A 62 3.33 -0.57 20.16
C SER A 62 4.04 -0.63 18.81
N LEU A 63 5.32 -0.24 18.78
CA LEU A 63 6.10 -0.28 17.54
C LEU A 63 5.93 -1.67 16.95
N ARG A 64 5.20 -1.74 15.83
CA ARG A 64 4.76 -3.00 15.28
C ARG A 64 6.00 -3.78 14.86
N LYS A 65 6.19 -4.94 15.49
CA LYS A 65 7.27 -5.86 15.11
C LYS A 65 6.84 -6.63 13.88
N PHE A 66 7.40 -6.30 12.72
CA PHE A 66 7.19 -7.05 11.49
C PHE A 66 8.33 -8.07 11.28
N LEU A 67 7.96 -9.35 11.16
CA LEU A 67 8.86 -10.39 10.68
C LEU A 67 8.34 -10.88 9.32
N SER A 68 9.21 -10.88 8.32
CA SER A 68 8.85 -11.35 6.99
C SER A 68 8.70 -12.89 6.97
N PRO A 69 7.68 -13.45 6.30
CA PRO A 69 7.29 -14.86 6.42
C PRO A 69 8.39 -15.86 6.02
N GLU A 70 9.28 -15.52 5.09
CA GLU A 70 10.33 -16.42 4.63
C GLU A 70 11.42 -16.72 5.66
N PHE A 71 11.53 -15.90 6.71
CA PHE A 71 12.44 -16.17 7.82
C PHE A 71 11.98 -17.34 8.68
N VAL A 72 10.67 -17.62 8.70
CA VAL A 72 10.11 -18.73 9.46
C VAL A 72 10.35 -20.02 8.68
N PRO A 73 11.12 -20.98 9.23
CA PRO A 73 11.37 -22.24 8.53
C PRO A 73 10.11 -23.09 8.49
N PRO A 74 9.94 -23.94 7.47
CA PRO A 74 8.85 -24.90 7.44
C PRO A 74 9.07 -26.02 8.47
N ARG A 75 7.98 -26.65 8.92
CA ARG A 75 8.02 -27.82 9.81
C ARG A 75 8.72 -29.01 9.14
N GLN A 76 10.01 -29.23 9.45
CA GLN A 76 10.88 -30.24 8.85
C GLN A 76 11.93 -30.74 9.87
N ARG A 77 12.63 -31.85 9.57
CA ARG A 77 13.67 -32.44 10.43
C ARG A 77 15.09 -31.97 10.09
N THR A 78 15.22 -30.86 9.37
CA THR A 78 16.53 -30.31 8.97
C THR A 78 17.25 -29.72 10.18
N VAL A 79 18.58 -29.85 10.22
CA VAL A 79 19.40 -29.27 11.30
C VAL A 79 19.23 -27.74 11.38
N PRO A 80 18.99 -27.17 12.58
CA PRO A 80 18.78 -25.73 12.75
C PRO A 80 19.92 -24.85 12.22
N PHE A 81 21.15 -25.37 12.25
CA PHE A 81 22.34 -24.68 11.77
C PHE A 81 22.23 -24.24 10.29
N LYS A 82 21.54 -25.03 9.45
CA LYS A 82 21.26 -24.64 8.05
C LYS A 82 20.48 -23.33 8.00
N PHE A 83 19.39 -23.23 8.75
CA PHE A 83 18.54 -22.04 8.76
C PHE A 83 19.25 -20.84 9.37
N PHE A 84 20.14 -21.05 10.35
CA PHE A 84 21.00 -20.00 10.86
C PHE A 84 21.94 -19.42 9.78
N LEU A 85 22.66 -20.27 9.04
CA LEU A 85 23.52 -19.82 7.94
C LEU A 85 22.71 -19.11 6.84
N GLU A 86 21.57 -19.67 6.46
CA GLU A 86 20.68 -19.09 5.45
C GLU A 86 20.15 -17.71 5.87
N ARG A 87 19.77 -17.54 7.15
CA ARG A 87 19.33 -16.25 7.70
C ARG A 87 20.44 -15.21 7.70
N LYS A 88 21.67 -15.60 8.07
CA LYS A 88 22.83 -14.73 7.99
C LYS A 88 23.06 -14.20 6.57
N ASP A 89 22.93 -15.05 5.56
CA ASP A 89 23.05 -14.65 4.15
C ASP A 89 21.90 -13.75 3.67
N MET A 90 20.66 -14.05 4.07
CA MET A 90 19.51 -13.19 3.81
C MET A 90 19.70 -11.77 4.39
N ILE A 91 20.20 -11.67 5.62
CA ILE A 91 20.45 -10.39 6.29
C ILE A 91 21.56 -9.62 5.58
N ARG A 92 22.66 -10.28 5.20
CA ARG A 92 23.73 -9.66 4.38
C ARG A 92 23.16 -9.07 3.09
N ARG A 93 22.28 -9.79 2.40
CA ARG A 93 21.62 -9.30 1.18
C ARG A 93 20.70 -8.11 1.46
N ARG A 94 19.93 -8.12 2.55
CA ARG A 94 19.06 -7.02 2.99
C ARG A 94 19.81 -5.75 3.38
N LYS A 95 21.07 -5.86 3.82
CA LYS A 95 21.94 -4.68 4.03
C LYS A 95 22.30 -3.98 2.71
N MET A 96 22.41 -4.73 1.61
CA MET A 96 22.70 -4.18 0.28
C MET A 96 21.45 -3.74 -0.48
N LEU A 97 20.32 -4.44 -0.30
CA LEU A 97 19.04 -4.13 -0.93
C LEU A 97 17.97 -3.91 0.14
N ASN A 98 17.37 -2.73 0.15
CA ASN A 98 16.23 -2.46 1.01
C ASN A 98 15.00 -3.27 0.55
N ILE A 99 14.60 -4.25 1.34
CA ILE A 99 13.39 -5.06 1.11
C ILE A 99 12.30 -4.56 2.07
N PRO A 100 11.29 -3.84 1.57
CA PRO A 100 10.25 -3.24 2.41
C PRO A 100 9.27 -4.29 2.94
N GLU A 101 8.47 -3.90 3.94
CA GLU A 101 7.31 -4.67 4.38
C GLU A 101 6.21 -4.62 3.30
N PHE A 102 5.70 -5.79 2.91
CA PHE A 102 4.53 -5.90 2.03
C PHE A 102 3.76 -7.19 2.27
N TYR A 103 2.49 -7.21 1.89
CA TYR A 103 1.60 -8.36 2.03
C TYR A 103 1.03 -8.79 0.69
N VAL A 104 0.35 -9.93 0.69
CA VAL A 104 -0.48 -10.31 -0.44
C VAL A 104 -1.64 -9.31 -0.55
N GLY A 105 -1.84 -8.80 -1.76
CA GLY A 105 -2.75 -7.68 -2.05
C GLY A 105 -2.08 -6.31 -2.14
N SER A 106 -0.85 -6.15 -1.65
CA SER A 106 -0.10 -4.89 -1.81
C SER A 106 0.33 -4.68 -3.26
N ILE A 107 0.40 -3.41 -3.69
CA ILE A 107 0.88 -3.02 -5.02
C ILE A 107 2.36 -2.68 -4.95
N LEU A 108 3.17 -3.35 -5.77
CA LEU A 108 4.62 -3.22 -5.79
C LEU A 108 5.10 -2.77 -7.16
N ALA A 109 6.19 -2.02 -7.17
CA ALA A 109 7.01 -1.78 -8.35
C ALA A 109 8.39 -2.40 -8.13
N VAL A 110 8.78 -3.33 -9.00
CA VAL A 110 10.08 -4.01 -8.93
C VAL A 110 10.91 -3.61 -10.13
N THR A 111 12.13 -3.12 -9.85
CA THR A 111 13.13 -2.82 -10.86
C THR A 111 14.19 -3.92 -10.86
N MET A 112 14.32 -4.62 -11.98
CA MET A 112 15.28 -5.69 -12.20
C MET A 112 16.24 -5.32 -13.34
N ALA A 113 17.51 -5.71 -13.21
CA ALA A 113 18.47 -5.67 -14.32
C ALA A 113 18.16 -6.80 -15.33
N ASP A 114 17.96 -6.41 -16.59
CA ASP A 114 17.73 -7.32 -17.70
C ASP A 114 18.66 -6.94 -18.87
N PRO A 115 19.62 -7.80 -19.25
CA PRO A 115 20.55 -7.50 -20.35
C PRO A 115 19.88 -7.19 -21.69
N ASN A 116 18.68 -7.73 -21.92
CA ASN A 116 17.98 -7.62 -23.20
C ASN A 116 17.01 -6.43 -23.26
N ALA A 117 16.72 -5.80 -22.12
CA ALA A 117 15.83 -4.66 -22.06
C ALA A 117 16.52 -3.37 -22.54
N SER A 118 15.75 -2.48 -23.16
CA SER A 118 16.21 -1.12 -23.45
C SER A 118 16.60 -0.43 -22.12
N GLY A 119 17.85 0.03 -22.02
CA GLY A 119 18.39 0.60 -20.78
C GLY A 119 18.89 -0.42 -19.74
N LYS A 120 18.95 -1.72 -20.08
CA LYS A 120 19.41 -2.84 -19.21
C LYS A 120 18.62 -3.01 -17.91
N THR A 121 17.49 -2.33 -17.76
CA THR A 121 16.64 -2.34 -16.58
C THR A 121 15.19 -2.46 -16.98
N ASN A 122 14.45 -3.31 -16.29
CA ASN A 122 13.03 -3.52 -16.48
C ASN A 122 12.29 -3.18 -15.17
N ARG A 123 11.28 -2.31 -15.25
CA ARG A 123 10.40 -1.94 -14.14
C ARG A 123 9.03 -2.54 -14.40
N PHE A 124 8.55 -3.36 -13.46
CA PHE A 124 7.22 -3.95 -13.52
C PHE A 124 6.40 -3.53 -12.29
N VAL A 125 5.18 -3.09 -12.52
CA VAL A 125 4.22 -2.73 -11.47
C VAL A 125 3.07 -3.72 -11.48
N GLY A 126 2.67 -4.19 -10.31
CA GLY A 126 1.52 -5.10 -10.19
C GLY A 126 1.12 -5.37 -8.75
N ILE A 127 0.00 -6.07 -8.60
CA ILE A 127 -0.48 -6.56 -7.31
C ILE A 127 0.25 -7.85 -6.95
N CYS A 128 0.69 -7.97 -5.69
CA CYS A 128 1.27 -9.20 -5.17
C CYS A 128 0.15 -10.22 -4.91
N ILE A 129 0.10 -11.31 -5.70
CA ILE A 129 -0.96 -12.32 -5.59
C ILE A 129 -0.60 -13.48 -4.69
N GLN A 130 0.69 -13.78 -4.54
CA GLN A 130 1.19 -14.86 -3.72
C GLN A 130 2.60 -14.54 -3.25
N ARG A 131 2.88 -14.90 -1.99
CA ARG A 131 4.23 -15.05 -1.46
C ARG A 131 4.47 -16.52 -1.17
N GLY A 132 5.64 -17.03 -1.54
CA GLY A 132 5.98 -18.43 -1.40
C GLY A 132 7.47 -18.63 -1.16
N GLY A 133 7.86 -19.89 -0.94
CA GLY A 133 9.23 -20.24 -0.60
C GLY A 133 9.62 -19.84 0.83
N ASN A 134 10.79 -20.31 1.24
CA ASN A 134 11.38 -20.04 2.55
C ASN A 134 12.87 -19.76 2.33
N GLY A 135 13.49 -19.01 3.23
CA GLY A 135 14.92 -18.72 3.16
C GLY A 135 15.30 -17.92 1.91
N LEU A 136 16.44 -18.25 1.30
CA LEU A 136 16.96 -17.54 0.11
C LEU A 136 16.09 -17.74 -1.13
N GLY A 137 15.35 -18.87 -1.19
CA GLY A 137 14.41 -19.20 -2.27
C GLY A 137 13.04 -18.55 -2.13
N ALA A 138 12.90 -17.51 -1.31
CA ALA A 138 11.65 -16.77 -1.16
C ALA A 138 11.25 -16.09 -2.47
N THR A 139 10.01 -16.29 -2.88
CA THR A 139 9.44 -15.77 -4.13
C THR A 139 8.14 -15.02 -3.88
N PHE A 140 7.82 -14.10 -4.78
CA PHE A 140 6.51 -13.47 -4.83
C PHE A 140 6.09 -13.25 -6.28
N VAL A 141 4.79 -13.36 -6.54
CA VAL A 141 4.23 -13.22 -7.89
C VAL A 141 3.51 -11.90 -7.98
N LEU A 142 3.92 -11.08 -8.95
CA LEU A 142 3.21 -9.86 -9.32
C LEU A 142 2.32 -10.13 -10.52
N ARG A 143 1.08 -9.66 -10.46
CA ARG A 143 0.11 -9.70 -11.56
C ARG A 143 -0.26 -8.28 -11.98
N ASN A 144 -0.32 -8.05 -13.27
CA ASN A 144 -0.92 -6.84 -13.84
C ASN A 144 -1.58 -7.16 -15.18
N ILE A 145 -2.51 -6.32 -15.62
CA ILE A 145 -3.08 -6.36 -16.96
C ILE A 145 -2.54 -5.17 -17.73
N ILE A 146 -1.72 -5.45 -18.73
CA ILE A 146 -1.08 -4.44 -19.59
C ILE A 146 -1.63 -4.64 -20.99
N ASN A 147 -2.21 -3.59 -21.58
CA ASN A 147 -2.82 -3.66 -22.91
C ASN A 147 -3.82 -4.82 -23.05
N ASN A 148 -4.69 -4.99 -22.04
CA ASN A 148 -5.67 -6.08 -21.94
C ASN A 148 -5.09 -7.51 -21.89
N GLN A 149 -3.76 -7.66 -21.77
CA GLN A 149 -3.11 -8.94 -21.58
C GLN A 149 -2.69 -9.12 -20.11
N GLY A 150 -3.11 -10.23 -19.51
CA GLY A 150 -2.66 -10.60 -18.15
C GLY A 150 -1.21 -11.04 -18.16
N VAL A 151 -0.36 -10.34 -17.43
CA VAL A 151 1.07 -10.65 -17.25
C VAL A 151 1.33 -10.97 -15.79
N GLU A 152 2.05 -12.07 -15.57
CA GLU A 152 2.51 -12.46 -14.25
C GLU A 152 4.03 -12.67 -14.26
N ILE A 153 4.71 -12.11 -13.27
CA ILE A 153 6.15 -12.28 -13.10
C ILE A 153 6.42 -12.79 -11.69
N CYS A 154 7.11 -13.92 -11.59
CA CYS A 154 7.62 -14.46 -10.34
C CYS A 154 9.00 -13.88 -10.07
N TYR A 155 9.13 -13.14 -8.96
CA TYR A 155 10.39 -12.57 -8.51
C TYR A 155 10.93 -13.38 -7.34
N GLU A 156 12.22 -13.70 -7.40
CA GLU A 156 13.01 -14.19 -6.27
C GLU A 156 13.50 -13.02 -5.44
N MET A 157 13.09 -12.94 -4.18
CA MET A 157 13.29 -11.77 -3.34
C MET A 157 14.76 -11.42 -3.08
N TYR A 158 15.64 -12.43 -3.03
CA TYR A 158 17.06 -12.26 -2.78
C TYR A 158 17.93 -12.26 -4.05
N ASN A 159 17.32 -12.25 -5.24
CA ASN A 159 18.06 -12.30 -6.50
C ASN A 159 18.99 -11.08 -6.65
N PRO A 160 20.26 -11.25 -7.07
CA PRO A 160 21.18 -10.14 -7.27
C PRO A 160 20.77 -9.19 -8.40
N ARG A 161 19.94 -9.64 -9.35
CA ARG A 161 19.43 -8.79 -10.45
C ARG A 161 18.42 -7.76 -9.97
N ILE A 162 17.81 -7.93 -8.80
CA ILE A 162 16.86 -6.94 -8.27
C ILE A 162 17.64 -5.73 -7.76
N GLN A 163 17.32 -4.57 -8.34
CA GLN A 163 17.92 -3.29 -7.98
C GLN A 163 17.09 -2.57 -6.91
N LYS A 164 15.76 -2.60 -7.04
CA LYS A 164 14.86 -1.88 -6.12
C LYS A 164 13.50 -2.55 -6.04
N ILE A 165 12.94 -2.60 -4.83
CA ILE A 165 11.56 -3.00 -4.56
C ILE A 165 10.88 -1.79 -3.91
N GLU A 166 9.91 -1.20 -4.60
CA GLU A 166 9.11 -0.08 -4.12
C GLU A 166 7.70 -0.57 -3.77
N VAL A 167 7.19 -0.19 -2.60
CA VAL A 167 5.77 -0.39 -2.25
C VAL A 167 5.01 0.85 -2.69
N LEU A 168 4.12 0.68 -3.68
CA LEU A 168 3.27 1.77 -4.13
C LEU A 168 2.02 1.91 -3.26
N LYS A 169 1.43 0.79 -2.85
CA LYS A 169 0.27 0.76 -1.96
C LYS A 169 0.38 -0.43 -1.02
N LEU A 170 0.50 -0.13 0.27
CA LEU A 170 0.53 -1.15 1.32
C LEU A 170 -0.91 -1.45 1.76
N GLU A 171 -1.41 -2.63 1.38
CA GLU A 171 -2.72 -3.13 1.81
C GLU A 171 -2.68 -4.65 1.98
N LYS A 172 -3.54 -5.15 2.87
CA LYS A 172 -3.86 -6.57 3.00
C LYS A 172 -5.20 -6.86 2.31
N ARG A 173 -5.39 -8.11 1.86
CA ARG A 173 -6.70 -8.64 1.46
C ARG A 173 -7.20 -9.62 2.52
N LEU A 174 -8.44 -10.09 2.36
CA LEU A 174 -9.02 -11.11 3.23
C LEU A 174 -8.30 -12.46 3.10
N ASP A 175 -7.77 -12.74 1.91
CA ASP A 175 -7.10 -14.00 1.60
C ASP A 175 -5.58 -13.82 1.50
N ASP A 176 -4.84 -14.83 1.96
CA ASP A 176 -3.38 -14.89 1.83
C ASP A 176 -2.91 -15.29 0.42
N ASN A 177 -3.83 -15.69 -0.47
CA ASN A 177 -3.53 -16.12 -1.83
C ASN A 177 -4.61 -15.67 -2.82
N LEU A 178 -4.22 -14.79 -3.74
CA LEU A 178 -5.11 -14.14 -4.71
C LEU A 178 -5.00 -14.77 -6.11
N MET A 179 -4.59 -16.03 -6.21
CA MET A 179 -4.50 -16.75 -7.50
C MET A 179 -5.83 -16.83 -8.25
N TYR A 180 -6.96 -16.65 -7.57
CA TYR A 180 -8.28 -16.57 -8.19
C TYR A 180 -8.48 -15.32 -9.06
N LEU A 181 -7.61 -14.30 -8.95
CA LEU A 181 -7.63 -13.12 -9.82
C LEU A 181 -7.37 -13.44 -11.30
N ARG A 182 -6.89 -14.66 -11.60
CA ARG A 182 -6.78 -15.17 -12.98
C ARG A 182 -8.14 -15.42 -13.64
N ASP A 183 -9.13 -15.81 -12.84
CA ASP A 183 -10.49 -16.14 -13.26
C ASP A 183 -11.49 -15.02 -12.91
N ALA A 184 -11.01 -13.90 -12.37
CA ALA A 184 -11.80 -12.72 -12.03
C ALA A 184 -11.92 -11.75 -13.20
N LEU A 185 -12.81 -10.76 -13.06
CA LEU A 185 -12.86 -9.65 -14.02
C LEU A 185 -11.50 -8.91 -14.08
N PRO A 186 -11.05 -8.49 -15.28
CA PRO A 186 -9.79 -7.77 -15.47
C PRO A 186 -9.60 -6.53 -14.59
N GLU A 187 -10.69 -5.83 -14.28
CA GLU A 187 -10.71 -4.61 -13.48
C GLU A 187 -9.98 -4.77 -12.12
N TYR A 188 -10.11 -5.92 -11.47
CA TYR A 188 -9.52 -6.17 -10.16
C TYR A 188 -8.01 -6.44 -10.20
N SER A 189 -7.45 -6.77 -11.38
CA SER A 189 -6.02 -7.03 -11.58
C SER A 189 -5.30 -5.88 -12.30
N THR A 190 -6.03 -4.91 -12.84
CA THR A 190 -5.47 -3.81 -13.64
C THR A 190 -4.89 -2.75 -12.70
N VAL A 191 -3.60 -2.49 -12.85
CA VAL A 191 -2.87 -1.47 -12.07
C VAL A 191 -2.12 -0.57 -13.04
N ASP A 192 -2.25 0.74 -12.84
CA ASP A 192 -1.52 1.74 -13.63
C ASP A 192 0.01 1.60 -13.40
N PRO A 193 0.82 1.35 -14.46
CA PRO A 193 2.28 1.29 -14.36
C PRO A 193 2.93 2.58 -13.83
N GLU A 194 2.27 3.73 -14.01
CA GLU A 194 2.77 5.04 -13.58
C GLU A 194 2.24 5.48 -12.21
N MET A 195 1.55 4.57 -11.49
CA MET A 195 1.01 4.85 -10.16
C MET A 195 2.09 5.37 -9.20
N LYS A 196 1.80 6.51 -8.56
CA LYS A 196 2.67 7.09 -7.53
C LYS A 196 2.48 6.39 -6.18
N PRO A 197 3.52 6.30 -5.35
CA PRO A 197 3.40 5.67 -4.03
C PRO A 197 2.48 6.47 -3.11
N VAL A 198 1.51 5.78 -2.53
CA VAL A 198 0.59 6.31 -1.52
C VAL A 198 1.31 6.35 -0.18
N PRO A 199 1.39 7.52 0.50
CA PRO A 199 2.03 7.60 1.80
C PRO A 199 1.23 6.79 2.84
N PHE A 200 1.92 5.98 3.63
CA PHE A 200 1.36 5.27 4.78
C PHE A 200 2.16 5.59 6.04
N SER A 201 1.51 5.53 7.21
CA SER A 201 2.19 5.69 8.50
C SER A 201 2.88 4.37 8.88
N PRO A 202 4.17 4.38 9.26
CA PRO A 202 4.88 3.15 9.64
C PRO A 202 4.40 2.57 10.98
N THR A 203 3.82 3.40 11.84
CA THR A 203 3.41 3.00 13.21
C THR A 203 2.02 2.35 13.25
N GLY A 204 1.19 2.58 12.22
CA GLY A 204 -0.20 2.11 12.21
C GLY A 204 -0.36 0.63 11.84
N GLU A 205 -1.54 0.09 12.14
CA GLU A 205 -1.96 -1.19 11.57
C GLU A 205 -2.09 -1.07 10.04
N VAL A 206 -1.76 -2.15 9.33
CA VAL A 206 -1.86 -2.15 7.87
C VAL A 206 -3.33 -2.29 7.48
N PRO A 207 -3.87 -1.40 6.62
CA PRO A 207 -5.26 -1.43 6.24
C PRO A 207 -5.60 -2.73 5.51
N VAL A 208 -6.73 -3.34 5.89
CA VAL A 208 -7.28 -4.54 5.25
C VAL A 208 -8.40 -4.11 4.29
N ASN A 209 -8.20 -4.41 3.02
CA ASN A 209 -9.19 -4.18 1.98
C ASN A 209 -10.14 -5.39 1.89
N SER A 210 -11.38 -5.21 2.34
CA SER A 210 -12.44 -6.22 2.39
C SER A 210 -13.24 -6.35 1.08
N LEU A 211 -12.78 -5.74 -0.02
CA LEU A 211 -13.43 -5.83 -1.33
C LEU A 211 -13.55 -7.29 -1.78
N LYS A 212 -14.79 -7.68 -2.13
CA LYS A 212 -15.10 -8.97 -2.76
C LYS A 212 -15.07 -8.85 -4.28
N VAL A 213 -14.46 -9.84 -4.92
CA VAL A 213 -14.20 -9.90 -6.34
C VAL A 213 -15.30 -10.65 -7.08
N LYS A 214 -15.74 -10.11 -8.22
CA LYS A 214 -16.64 -10.77 -9.17
C LYS A 214 -15.83 -11.67 -10.11
N MET A 215 -16.26 -12.92 -10.22
CA MET A 215 -15.64 -13.93 -11.08
C MET A 215 -16.22 -13.88 -12.49
N LEU A 216 -15.43 -14.34 -13.46
CA LEU A 216 -15.92 -14.64 -14.81
C LEU A 216 -16.90 -15.83 -14.78
N PRO A 217 -17.70 -16.04 -15.85
CA PRO A 217 -18.44 -17.29 -16.01
C PRO A 217 -17.50 -18.50 -16.02
N LYS A 218 -18.01 -19.65 -15.56
CA LYS A 218 -17.28 -20.93 -15.60
C LYS A 218 -17.01 -21.35 -17.07
N PRO A 219 -15.94 -22.13 -17.36
CA PRO A 219 -15.02 -22.79 -16.43
C PRO A 219 -13.90 -21.89 -15.90
N TRP A 220 -13.51 -22.12 -14.64
CA TRP A 220 -12.36 -21.47 -14.00
C TRP A 220 -11.14 -22.38 -14.00
N SER A 221 -9.96 -21.80 -13.81
CA SER A 221 -8.70 -22.54 -13.67
C SER A 221 -8.70 -23.53 -12.51
N LYS A 222 -9.40 -23.20 -11.40
CA LYS A 222 -9.58 -24.08 -10.24
C LYS A 222 -11.00 -23.99 -9.69
N HIS A 223 -11.34 -25.00 -8.91
CA HIS A 223 -12.58 -25.04 -8.15
C HIS A 223 -12.48 -24.23 -6.86
N TRP A 224 -12.44 -22.90 -7.00
CA TRP A 224 -12.32 -21.96 -5.89
C TRP A 224 -13.46 -22.06 -4.87
N GLU A 225 -14.62 -22.56 -5.28
CA GLU A 225 -15.77 -22.79 -4.42
C GLU A 225 -15.55 -23.87 -3.34
N ARG A 226 -14.49 -24.68 -3.45
CA ARG A 226 -14.26 -25.79 -2.53
C ARG A 226 -13.76 -25.27 -1.17
N PRO A 227 -14.31 -25.76 -0.03
CA PRO A 227 -13.88 -25.34 1.32
C PRO A 227 -12.39 -25.51 1.61
N LYS A 228 -11.69 -26.41 0.89
CA LYS A 228 -10.24 -26.62 1.01
C LYS A 228 -9.43 -25.32 0.80
N PHE A 229 -9.91 -24.40 -0.05
CA PHE A 229 -9.20 -23.15 -0.33
C PHE A 229 -9.48 -22.05 0.70
N ASN A 230 -10.60 -22.14 1.43
CA ASN A 230 -11.02 -21.18 2.45
C ASN A 230 -10.97 -19.71 1.97
N ILE A 231 -11.52 -19.44 0.78
CA ILE A 231 -11.50 -18.11 0.15
C ILE A 231 -12.71 -17.29 0.63
N GLN A 232 -12.45 -16.09 1.15
CA GLN A 232 -13.44 -15.12 1.61
C GLN A 232 -13.61 -13.94 0.65
N GLY A 233 -12.60 -13.68 -0.20
CA GLY A 233 -12.57 -12.55 -1.13
C GLY A 233 -13.39 -12.71 -2.40
N ILE A 234 -14.11 -13.81 -2.61
CA ILE A 234 -14.98 -14.03 -3.79
C ILE A 234 -16.45 -13.80 -3.43
N SER A 235 -17.18 -13.07 -4.27
CA SER A 235 -18.64 -12.96 -4.16
C SER A 235 -19.34 -14.15 -4.84
N PHE A 236 -19.41 -15.29 -4.15
CA PHE A 236 -20.04 -16.51 -4.70
C PHE A 236 -21.53 -16.36 -5.01
N ASP A 237 -22.24 -15.48 -4.29
CA ASP A 237 -23.68 -15.24 -4.46
C ASP A 237 -24.03 -14.75 -5.88
N LEU A 238 -23.10 -14.06 -6.54
CA LEU A 238 -23.30 -13.51 -7.88
C LEU A 238 -23.00 -14.50 -9.00
N CYS A 239 -22.19 -15.53 -8.74
CA CYS A 239 -21.69 -16.44 -9.77
C CYS A 239 -22.13 -17.91 -9.56
N MET A 240 -22.76 -18.24 -8.44
CA MET A 240 -23.19 -19.60 -8.11
C MET A 240 -24.61 -19.66 -7.54
N THR A 241 -25.29 -20.77 -7.77
CA THR A 241 -26.59 -21.05 -7.17
C THR A 241 -26.43 -21.74 -5.80
N PRO A 242 -27.40 -21.61 -4.89
CA PRO A 242 -27.37 -22.28 -3.59
C PRO A 242 -27.16 -23.80 -3.69
N ASN A 243 -27.75 -24.45 -4.71
CA ASN A 243 -27.57 -25.89 -4.95
C ASN A 243 -26.11 -26.24 -5.29
N GLN A 244 -25.44 -25.40 -6.09
CA GLN A 244 -24.03 -25.61 -6.40
C GLN A 244 -23.14 -25.40 -5.17
N MET A 245 -23.46 -24.40 -4.34
CA MET A 245 -22.75 -24.17 -3.07
C MET A 245 -22.92 -25.34 -2.11
N ALA A 246 -24.14 -25.86 -1.95
CA ALA A 246 -24.41 -27.06 -1.16
C ALA A 246 -23.60 -28.27 -1.68
N GLY A 247 -23.50 -28.41 -3.01
CA GLY A 247 -22.66 -29.43 -3.64
C GLY A 247 -21.17 -29.29 -3.31
N ALA A 248 -20.63 -28.06 -3.30
CA ALA A 248 -19.26 -27.78 -2.91
C ALA A 248 -19.02 -28.07 -1.41
N GLN A 249 -19.99 -27.73 -0.56
CA GLN A 249 -19.94 -27.92 0.89
C GLN A 249 -19.87 -29.39 1.30
N LYS A 250 -20.39 -30.33 0.48
CA LYS A 250 -20.23 -31.77 0.71
C LYS A 250 -18.77 -32.23 0.81
N ARG A 251 -17.82 -31.45 0.27
CA ARG A 251 -16.37 -31.72 0.33
C ARG A 251 -15.67 -31.05 1.53
N ALA A 252 -16.42 -30.37 2.40
CA ALA A 252 -15.87 -29.79 3.61
C ALA A 252 -15.27 -30.89 4.50
N GLN A 253 -14.23 -30.53 5.25
CA GLN A 253 -13.60 -31.40 6.24
C GLN A 253 -13.53 -30.64 7.57
N PRO A 254 -14.64 -30.55 8.33
CA PRO A 254 -14.72 -29.72 9.53
C PRO A 254 -13.70 -30.12 10.62
N TRP A 255 -13.37 -31.42 10.70
CA TRP A 255 -12.37 -31.93 11.64
C TRP A 255 -10.96 -31.36 11.44
N ARG A 256 -10.63 -30.77 10.28
CA ARG A 256 -9.31 -30.18 10.02
C ARG A 256 -9.02 -28.93 10.84
N GLU A 257 -10.05 -28.18 11.22
CA GLU A 257 -9.89 -26.98 12.05
C GLU A 257 -9.50 -27.35 13.49
N TYR A 258 -9.98 -28.50 13.96
CA TYR A 258 -9.72 -29.01 15.31
C TYR A 258 -8.52 -29.98 15.38
N ASP A 259 -7.77 -30.13 14.29
CA ASP A 259 -6.58 -31.00 14.23
C ASP A 259 -5.36 -30.29 14.83
N MET A 260 -5.27 -30.31 16.16
CA MET A 260 -4.20 -29.64 16.91
C MET A 260 -2.79 -30.18 16.58
N LEU A 261 -2.67 -31.43 16.13
CA LEU A 261 -1.36 -32.01 15.75
C LEU A 261 -0.82 -31.42 14.44
N ARG A 262 -1.71 -30.91 13.59
CA ARG A 262 -1.34 -30.26 12.35
C ARG A 262 -0.81 -28.84 12.56
N GLU A 263 -1.21 -28.19 13.64
CA GLU A 263 -0.77 -26.83 13.96
C GLU A 263 0.75 -26.75 14.08
N TYR A 264 1.30 -25.61 13.69
CA TYR A 264 2.73 -25.35 13.76
C TYR A 264 2.96 -24.10 14.61
N ASP A 265 3.17 -24.32 15.91
CA ASP A 265 3.52 -23.24 16.81
C ASP A 265 4.91 -22.69 16.47
N THR A 266 4.94 -21.40 16.21
CA THR A 266 6.12 -20.65 15.77
C THR A 266 6.39 -19.45 16.67
N THR A 267 5.70 -19.32 17.79
CA THR A 267 5.81 -18.17 18.71
C THR A 267 7.23 -17.99 19.21
N GLU A 268 7.78 -19.00 19.91
CA GLU A 268 9.16 -18.98 20.42
C GLU A 268 10.19 -18.80 19.31
N LEU A 269 10.02 -19.52 18.19
CA LEU A 269 10.91 -19.44 17.03
C LEU A 269 10.92 -18.03 16.43
N LYS A 270 9.76 -17.39 16.26
CA LYS A 270 9.66 -16.03 15.71
C LYS A 270 10.33 -15.02 16.63
N GLU A 271 10.20 -15.15 17.94
CA GLU A 271 10.87 -14.28 18.90
C GLU A 271 12.39 -14.43 18.86
N GLN A 272 12.89 -15.66 18.80
CA GLN A 272 14.33 -15.93 18.65
C GLN A 272 14.87 -15.35 17.34
N ILE A 273 14.18 -15.60 16.22
CA ILE A 273 14.56 -15.09 14.90
C ILE A 273 14.53 -13.56 14.88
N LEU A 274 13.52 -12.93 15.48
CA LEU A 274 13.43 -11.47 15.56
C LEU A 274 14.63 -10.86 16.29
N LYS A 275 15.04 -11.44 17.42
CA LYS A 275 16.22 -11.00 18.18
C LYS A 275 17.48 -11.12 17.31
N GLU A 276 17.69 -12.27 16.67
CA GLU A 276 18.84 -12.50 15.77
C GLU A 276 18.89 -11.48 14.62
N VAL A 277 17.75 -11.23 13.96
CA VAL A 277 17.66 -10.27 12.85
C VAL A 277 17.96 -8.85 13.34
N GLN A 278 17.46 -8.45 14.51
CA GLN A 278 17.72 -7.12 15.08
C GLN A 278 19.21 -6.95 15.44
N GLU A 279 19.81 -7.96 16.08
CA GLU A 279 21.24 -7.96 16.41
C GLU A 279 22.11 -7.86 15.15
N ASP A 280 21.83 -8.65 14.13
CA ASP A 280 22.65 -8.64 12.92
C ASP A 280 22.40 -7.43 12.02
N MET A 281 21.21 -6.82 12.04
CA MET A 281 20.94 -5.55 11.33
C MET A 281 21.54 -4.33 12.02
N SER A 282 21.79 -4.39 13.35
CA SER A 282 22.41 -3.31 14.12
C SER A 282 23.95 -3.32 14.05
N LYS A 283 24.57 -4.46 13.74
CA LYS A 283 26.00 -4.58 13.42
C LYS A 283 26.32 -4.00 12.05
#